data_AF-A0A811NDW6-F1
#
_entry.id   AF-A0A811NDW6-F1
#
_cell.length_a   1.000
_cell.length_b   1.000
_cell.length_c   1.000
_cell.angle_alpha   90.00
_cell.angle_beta   90.00
_cell.angle_gamma   90.00
#
_symmetry.space_group_name_H-M   'P 1'
#
loop_
_entity.id
_entity.type
_entity.pdbx_description
1 polymer ?
#
loop_
_entity_poly.entity_id
_entity_poly.type
_entity_poly.pdbx_seq_one_letter_code
_entity_poly.pdbx_strand_id
1 'polypeptide(L)'
;MIPFLKLSKRLARRGHAVTFVSTPRNAVRLGAVPPELSARLRVVALGLPDVEGLPDGAESTADVRPEKVGLLKKAFDGLAAPFADLVAALACADADADAAGGSGDAVGVGFSRKPDFIVLDFAQNWIWPIAEEHEVQYIMPH
;
A
#
# COMPACT_ATOMS: atom_id res chain seq x y z
N MET A 1 0.53 -10.62 5.59
CA MET A 1 -0.55 -10.08 4.73
C MET A 1 -1.96 -10.14 5.33
N ILE A 2 -2.54 -11.32 5.64
CA ILE A 2 -3.92 -11.42 6.18
C ILE A 2 -4.17 -10.59 7.46
N PRO A 3 -3.25 -10.53 8.44
CA PRO A 3 -3.44 -9.71 9.65
C PRO A 3 -3.63 -8.22 9.33
N PHE A 4 -2.79 -7.65 8.45
CA PHE A 4 -2.90 -6.26 8.04
C PHE A 4 -4.21 -5.97 7.31
N LEU A 5 -4.69 -6.86 6.44
CA LEU A 5 -6.00 -6.66 5.79
C LEU A 5 -7.15 -6.65 6.83
N LYS A 6 -7.10 -7.54 7.83
CA LYS A 6 -8.09 -7.54 8.93
C LYS A 6 -8.04 -6.24 9.73
N LEU A 7 -6.85 -5.72 10.00
CA LEU A 7 -6.65 -4.43 10.65
C LEU A 7 -7.25 -3.30 9.81
N SER A 8 -6.92 -3.23 8.52
CA SER A 8 -7.46 -2.22 7.59
C SER A 8 -8.98 -2.22 7.54
N LYS A 9 -9.60 -3.40 7.45
CA LYS A 9 -11.06 -3.52 7.51
C LYS A 9 -11.65 -3.04 8.85
N ARG A 10 -10.96 -3.28 9.97
CA ARG A 10 -11.39 -2.81 11.30
C ARG A 10 -11.24 -1.29 11.45
N LEU A 11 -10.17 -0.70 10.91
CA LEU A 11 -9.96 0.75 10.88
C LEU A 11 -11.01 1.44 10.01
N ALA A 12 -11.27 0.92 8.81
CA ALA A 12 -12.30 1.44 7.92
C ALA A 12 -13.69 1.45 8.56
N ARG A 13 -14.08 0.37 9.26
CA ARG A 13 -15.34 0.29 10.01
C ARG A 13 -15.44 1.29 11.17
N ARG A 14 -14.31 1.74 11.71
CA ARG A 14 -14.26 2.78 12.75
C ARG A 14 -14.23 4.20 12.18
N GLY A 15 -14.34 4.34 10.86
CA GLY A 15 -14.38 5.65 10.20
C GLY A 15 -13.04 6.13 9.66
N HIS A 16 -11.95 5.37 9.83
CA HIS A 16 -10.65 5.78 9.28
C HIS A 16 -10.58 5.57 7.77
N ALA A 17 -9.99 6.53 7.08
CA ALA A 17 -9.54 6.40 5.70
C ALA A 17 -8.29 5.50 5.65
N VAL A 18 -8.32 4.43 4.85
CA VAL A 18 -7.26 3.42 4.78
C VAL A 18 -6.86 3.18 3.33
N THR A 19 -5.56 3.34 3.07
CA THR A 19 -4.92 2.86 1.85
C THR A 19 -4.15 1.58 2.18
N PHE A 20 -4.58 0.45 1.63
CA PHE A 20 -3.86 -0.81 1.74
C PHE A 20 -2.95 -0.96 0.53
N VAL A 21 -1.63 -0.92 0.76
CA VAL A 21 -0.64 -1.05 -0.31
C VAL A 21 -0.22 -2.51 -0.45
N SER A 22 -0.20 -3.03 -1.67
CA SER A 22 0.24 -4.39 -1.99
C SER A 22 0.85 -4.45 -3.39
N THR A 23 1.25 -5.64 -3.83
CA THR A 23 1.68 -5.91 -5.21
C THR A 23 0.50 -6.47 -6.03
N PRO A 24 0.49 -6.37 -7.38
CA PRO A 24 -0.68 -6.69 -8.19
C PRO A 24 -1.30 -8.07 -7.96
N ARG A 25 -0.50 -9.14 -7.98
CA ARG A 25 -0.98 -10.51 -7.74
C ARG A 25 -1.47 -10.71 -6.32
N ASN A 26 -0.82 -10.08 -5.34
CA ASN A 26 -1.29 -10.09 -3.96
C ASN A 26 -2.60 -9.33 -3.79
N ALA A 27 -2.78 -8.18 -4.43
CA ALA A 27 -4.03 -7.43 -4.41
C ALA A 27 -5.21 -8.26 -4.95
N VAL A 28 -5.00 -9.00 -6.05
CA VAL A 28 -5.99 -9.94 -6.59
C VAL A 28 -6.35 -11.03 -5.58
N ARG A 29 -5.36 -11.58 -4.85
CA ARG A 29 -5.58 -12.61 -3.80
C ARG A 29 -6.39 -12.11 -2.62
N LEU A 30 -6.36 -10.81 -2.31
CA LEU A 30 -7.14 -10.23 -1.20
C LEU A 30 -8.64 -10.17 -1.49
N GLY A 31 -9.01 -10.30 -2.77
CA GLY A 31 -10.39 -10.18 -3.25
C GLY A 31 -10.90 -8.74 -3.24
N ALA A 32 -12.13 -8.56 -3.70
CA ALA A 32 -12.77 -7.25 -3.73
C ALA A 32 -12.97 -6.69 -2.31
N VAL A 33 -12.78 -5.38 -2.17
CA VAL A 33 -13.17 -4.66 -0.97
C VAL A 33 -14.71 -4.67 -0.90
N PRO A 34 -15.32 -5.04 0.24
CA PRO A 34 -16.76 -4.99 0.38
C PRO A 34 -17.31 -3.59 0.08
N PRO A 35 -18.44 -3.44 -0.62
CA PRO A 35 -19.00 -2.13 -0.97
C PRO A 35 -19.15 -1.20 0.24
N GLU A 36 -19.55 -1.74 1.38
CA GLU A 36 -19.72 -0.98 2.62
C GLU A 36 -18.43 -0.37 3.16
N LEU A 37 -17.26 -0.88 2.76
CA LEU A 37 -15.95 -0.35 3.14
C LEU A 37 -15.30 0.48 2.03
N SER A 38 -15.82 0.45 0.81
CA SER A 38 -15.15 1.05 -0.37
C SER A 38 -15.01 2.57 -0.26
N ALA A 39 -15.86 3.24 0.52
CA ALA A 39 -15.74 4.67 0.80
C ALA A 39 -14.58 5.04 1.75
N ARG A 40 -13.95 4.04 2.40
CA ARG A 40 -12.92 4.24 3.43
C ARG A 40 -11.73 3.29 3.33
N LEU A 41 -11.79 2.27 2.47
CA LEU A 41 -10.73 1.31 2.23
C LEU A 41 -10.49 1.20 0.74
N ARG A 42 -9.31 1.63 0.29
CA ARG A 42 -8.82 1.39 -1.06
C ARG A 42 -7.60 0.47 -1.03
N VAL A 43 -7.41 -0.30 -2.09
CA VAL A 43 -6.20 -1.10 -2.31
C VAL A 43 -5.41 -0.45 -3.43
N VAL A 44 -4.14 -0.14 -3.18
CA VAL A 44 -3.21 0.39 -4.18
C VAL A 44 -2.18 -0.69 -4.48
N ALA A 45 -2.00 -0.99 -5.76
CA ALA A 45 -1.01 -1.96 -6.21
C ALA A 45 0.25 -1.23 -6.70
N LEU A 46 1.41 -1.55 -6.13
CA LEU A 46 2.72 -1.11 -6.62
C LEU A 46 3.35 -2.24 -7.42
N GLY A 47 3.77 -1.94 -8.65
CA GLY A 47 4.43 -2.91 -9.52
C GLY A 47 5.71 -3.43 -8.88
N LEU A 48 5.80 -4.75 -8.69
CA LEU A 48 7.01 -5.37 -8.16
C LEU A 48 8.07 -5.40 -9.26
N PRO A 49 9.28 -4.84 -9.04
CA PRO A 49 10.35 -4.88 -10.03
C PRO A 49 10.80 -6.31 -10.33
N ASP A 50 11.12 -6.57 -11.60
CA ASP A 50 11.70 -7.84 -12.01
C ASP A 50 13.11 -8.02 -11.43
N VAL A 51 13.39 -9.24 -10.95
CA VAL A 51 14.71 -9.61 -10.43
C VAL A 51 15.15 -10.91 -11.08
N GLU A 52 16.34 -10.91 -11.66
CA GLU A 52 16.92 -12.10 -12.29
C GLU A 52 16.94 -13.30 -11.34
N GLY A 53 16.44 -14.44 -11.82
CA GLY A 53 16.35 -15.68 -11.05
C GLY A 53 15.07 -15.85 -10.23
N LEU A 54 14.25 -14.80 -10.09
CA LEU A 54 12.91 -14.89 -9.51
C LEU A 54 11.93 -15.44 -10.57
N PRO A 55 11.03 -16.37 -10.24
CA PRO A 55 10.01 -16.82 -11.18
C PRO A 55 9.05 -15.68 -11.57
N ASP A 56 8.61 -15.67 -12.83
CA ASP A 56 7.69 -14.66 -13.35
C ASP A 56 6.41 -14.56 -12.49
N GLY A 57 6.09 -13.34 -12.08
CA GLY A 57 4.92 -13.04 -11.26
C GLY A 57 4.97 -13.59 -9.83
N ALA A 58 6.14 -13.97 -9.31
CA ALA A 58 6.29 -14.33 -7.91
C ALA A 58 6.26 -13.08 -7.01
N GLU A 59 5.24 -12.99 -6.15
CA GLU A 59 5.04 -11.84 -5.27
C GLU A 59 4.87 -12.26 -3.80
N SER A 60 5.00 -13.55 -3.50
CA SER A 60 4.84 -14.11 -2.16
C SER A 60 5.88 -15.18 -1.88
N THR A 61 6.21 -15.37 -0.61
CA THR A 61 7.04 -16.51 -0.18
C THR A 61 6.39 -17.86 -0.51
N ALA A 62 5.07 -17.89 -0.72
CA ALA A 62 4.36 -19.07 -1.22
C ALA A 62 4.62 -19.36 -2.71
N ASP A 63 5.10 -18.38 -3.47
CA ASP A 63 5.37 -18.50 -4.92
C ASP A 63 6.79 -19.01 -5.22
N VAL A 64 7.64 -19.13 -4.20
CA VAL A 64 9.07 -19.42 -4.37
C VAL A 64 9.58 -20.46 -3.39
N ARG A 65 10.66 -21.14 -3.76
CA ARG A 65 11.40 -22.01 -2.83
C ARG A 65 12.16 -21.17 -1.79
N PRO A 66 12.47 -21.70 -0.60
CA PRO A 66 13.16 -20.97 0.47
C PRO A 66 14.45 -20.27 0.02
N GLU A 67 15.21 -20.87 -0.89
CA GLU A 67 16.50 -20.33 -1.36
C GLU A 67 16.32 -19.06 -2.21
N LYS A 68 15.12 -18.84 -2.77
CA LYS A 68 14.79 -17.67 -3.58
C LYS A 68 14.13 -16.54 -2.77
N VAL A 69 13.88 -16.74 -1.48
CA VAL A 69 13.27 -15.70 -0.61
C VAL A 69 14.14 -14.45 -0.56
N GLY A 70 15.47 -14.58 -0.65
CA GLY A 70 16.38 -13.44 -0.75
C GLY A 70 16.17 -12.60 -2.02
N LEU A 71 15.88 -13.24 -3.16
CA LEU A 71 15.56 -12.54 -4.41
C LEU A 71 14.20 -11.85 -4.32
N LEU A 72 13.22 -12.49 -3.68
CA LEU A 72 11.93 -11.87 -3.41
C LEU A 72 12.10 -10.63 -2.54
N LYS A 73 12.90 -10.70 -1.47
CA LYS A 73 13.21 -9.54 -0.63
C LYS A 73 13.84 -8.40 -1.44
N LYS A 74 14.82 -8.71 -2.30
CA LYS A 74 15.45 -7.72 -3.19
C LYS A 74 14.43 -7.04 -4.11
N ALA A 75 13.45 -7.78 -4.63
CA ALA A 75 12.37 -7.19 -5.43
C ALA A 75 11.51 -6.23 -4.60
N PHE A 76 11.17 -6.62 -3.36
CA PHE A 76 10.41 -5.75 -2.44
C PHE A 76 11.19 -4.51 -1.98
N ASP A 77 12.51 -4.58 -1.84
CA ASP A 77 13.35 -3.40 -1.57
C ASP A 77 13.25 -2.36 -2.70
N GLY A 78 13.00 -2.82 -3.94
CA GLY A 78 12.75 -1.96 -5.09
C GLY A 78 11.41 -1.22 -5.06
N LEU A 79 10.52 -1.51 -4.10
CA LEU A 79 9.27 -0.77 -3.91
C LEU A 79 9.45 0.56 -3.16
N ALA A 80 10.65 0.85 -2.64
CA ALA A 80 10.91 2.08 -1.91
C ALA A 80 10.58 3.34 -2.73
N ALA A 81 11.11 3.44 -3.96
CA ALA A 81 10.85 4.57 -4.85
C ALA A 81 9.35 4.74 -5.19
N PRO A 82 8.63 3.73 -5.72
CA PRO A 82 7.22 3.89 -6.04
C PRO A 82 6.34 4.12 -4.80
N PHE A 83 6.77 3.66 -3.62
CA PHE A 83 6.08 4.00 -2.37
C PHE A 83 6.30 5.45 -1.95
N ALA A 84 7.53 5.98 -2.07
CA ALA A 84 7.80 7.40 -1.81
C ALA A 84 6.96 8.29 -2.74
N ASP A 85 6.92 7.96 -4.04
CA ASP A 85 6.08 8.67 -5.02
C ASP A 85 4.60 8.64 -4.63
N LEU A 86 4.10 7.50 -4.14
CA LEU A 86 2.74 7.38 -3.63
C LEU A 86 2.49 8.30 -2.41
N VAL A 87 3.40 8.30 -1.43
CA VAL A 87 3.26 9.15 -0.23
C VAL A 87 3.31 10.63 -0.60
N ALA A 88 4.23 11.03 -1.49
CA ALA A 88 4.32 12.38 -2.02
C ALA A 88 3.02 12.80 -2.74
N ALA A 89 2.50 11.95 -3.62
CA ALA A 89 1.25 12.21 -4.34
C ALA A 89 0.05 12.38 -3.40
N LEU A 90 -0.02 11.59 -2.33
CA LEU A 90 -1.06 11.72 -1.31
C LEU A 90 -0.93 13.02 -0.51
N ALA A 91 0.29 13.48 -0.25
CA ALA A 91 0.53 14.73 0.46
C ALA A 91 0.21 15.96 -0.39
N CYS A 92 0.47 15.93 -1.69
CA CYS A 92 0.14 17.04 -2.60
C CYS A 92 -1.36 17.18 -2.85
N ALA A 93 -2.12 16.09 -2.83
CA ALA A 93 -3.55 16.11 -3.15
C ALA A 93 -4.43 16.83 -2.10
N ASP A 94 -3.91 17.09 -0.90
CA ASP A 94 -4.59 17.90 0.12
C ASP A 94 -4.68 19.39 -0.25
N ALA A 95 -3.87 19.87 -1.20
CA ALA A 95 -3.83 21.29 -1.56
C ALA A 95 -4.94 21.73 -2.55
N ASP A 96 -5.60 20.78 -3.23
CA ASP A 96 -6.53 21.06 -4.34
C ASP A 96 -7.99 20.65 -4.07
N ALA A 97 -8.30 20.05 -2.91
CA ALA A 97 -9.62 19.45 -2.64
C ALA A 97 -10.75 20.43 -2.28
N ASP A 98 -10.50 21.75 -2.32
CA ASP A 98 -11.54 22.80 -2.13
C ASP A 98 -12.20 23.25 -3.45
N ALA A 99 -11.86 22.64 -4.60
CA ALA A 99 -12.49 22.97 -5.88
C ALA A 99 -12.84 21.72 -6.71
N ALA A 100 -14.05 21.74 -7.27
CA ALA A 100 -14.60 20.86 -8.29
C ALA A 100 -15.19 19.51 -7.85
N GLY A 101 -16.52 19.55 -7.64
CA GLY A 101 -17.37 18.44 -8.05
C GLY A 101 -17.40 18.35 -9.59
N GLY A 102 -17.23 17.14 -10.12
CA GLY A 102 -17.26 16.87 -11.56
C GLY A 102 -17.08 15.39 -11.87
N SER A 103 -17.88 14.91 -12.82
CA SER A 103 -18.23 13.53 -13.18
C SER A 103 -17.18 12.74 -13.97
N GLY A 104 -17.22 11.40 -13.83
CA GLY A 104 -16.76 10.44 -14.85
C GLY A 104 -15.68 9.47 -14.35
N ASP A 105 -16.05 8.18 -14.23
CA ASP A 105 -15.20 7.01 -13.97
C ASP A 105 -14.45 6.96 -12.62
N ALA A 106 -15.24 6.77 -11.55
CA ALA A 106 -14.75 6.67 -10.18
C ALA A 106 -14.07 5.31 -9.88
N VAL A 107 -12.80 5.18 -10.24
CA VAL A 107 -11.87 4.37 -9.46
C VAL A 107 -11.41 5.23 -8.27
N GLY A 108 -12.17 5.20 -7.18
CA GLY A 108 -11.69 5.55 -5.84
C GLY A 108 -11.22 6.99 -5.61
N VAL A 109 -12.00 8.00 -6.03
CA VAL A 109 -11.80 9.40 -5.57
C VAL A 109 -12.41 9.54 -4.17
N GLY A 110 -11.72 9.01 -3.18
CA GLY A 110 -12.11 9.16 -1.78
C GLY A 110 -10.85 9.32 -0.98
N PHE A 111 -10.70 10.47 -0.31
CA PHE A 111 -9.60 10.82 0.60
C PHE A 111 -8.19 10.74 -0.01
N SER A 112 -7.90 11.62 -0.97
CA SER A 112 -6.52 11.94 -1.34
C SER A 112 -5.98 12.96 -0.34
N ARG A 113 -5.46 12.44 0.77
CA ARG A 113 -4.85 13.23 1.83
C ARG A 113 -3.55 12.62 2.30
N LYS A 114 -2.66 13.46 2.82
CA LYS A 114 -1.47 13.08 3.55
C LYS A 114 -1.89 12.07 4.63
N PRO A 115 -1.24 10.91 4.68
CA PRO A 115 -1.55 9.93 5.72
C PRO A 115 -1.18 10.47 7.11
N ASP A 116 -2.07 10.28 8.08
CA ASP A 116 -1.79 10.63 9.49
C ASP A 116 -0.73 9.71 10.09
N PHE A 117 -0.75 8.43 9.69
CA PHE A 117 0.23 7.43 10.09
C PHE A 117 0.39 6.33 9.03
N ILE A 118 1.54 5.66 9.06
CA ILE A 118 1.84 4.46 8.26
C ILE A 118 2.04 3.27 9.21
N VAL A 119 1.35 2.16 8.95
CA VAL A 119 1.58 0.90 9.68
C VAL A 119 2.58 0.06 8.91
N LEU A 120 3.69 -0.29 9.56
CA LEU A 120 4.83 -0.94 8.95
C LEU A 120 4.75 -2.47 9.02
N ASP A 121 5.31 -3.12 8.01
CA ASP A 121 5.73 -4.52 8.09
C ASP A 121 7.24 -4.54 8.38
N PHE A 122 7.68 -5.32 9.36
CA PHE A 122 9.08 -5.41 9.78
C PHE A 122 10.03 -5.82 8.65
N ALA A 123 9.50 -6.44 7.58
CA ALA A 123 10.29 -6.83 6.43
C ALA A 123 10.69 -5.63 5.53
N GLN A 124 10.03 -4.48 5.67
CA GLN A 124 10.17 -3.33 4.77
C GLN A 124 10.87 -2.15 5.44
N ASN A 125 12.17 -2.33 5.73
CA ASN A 125 13.01 -1.35 6.43
C ASN A 125 13.18 -0.01 5.69
N TRP A 126 12.75 0.09 4.43
CA TRP A 126 12.81 1.32 3.65
C TRP A 126 11.59 2.24 3.87
N ILE A 127 10.56 1.80 4.60
CA ILE A 127 9.37 2.65 4.81
C ILE A 127 9.60 3.74 5.87
N TRP A 128 10.29 3.43 6.98
CA TRP A 128 10.47 4.41 8.07
C TRP A 128 11.24 5.68 7.65
N PRO A 129 12.31 5.63 6.82
CA PRO A 129 12.97 6.85 6.37
C PRO A 129 12.07 7.69 5.46
N ILE A 130 11.23 7.05 4.63
CA ILE A 130 10.24 7.74 3.79
C ILE A 130 9.16 8.41 4.67
N ALA A 131 8.72 7.73 5.72
CA ALA A 131 7.76 8.30 6.67
C ALA A 131 8.34 9.54 7.36
N GLU A 132 9.62 9.49 7.77
CA GLU A 132 10.33 10.63 8.36
C GLU A 132 10.49 11.79 7.37
N GLU A 133 10.88 11.51 6.12
CA GLU A 133 11.03 12.52 5.07
C GLU A 133 9.73 13.30 4.81
N HIS A 134 8.59 12.60 4.83
CA HIS A 134 7.28 13.22 4.62
C HIS A 134 6.60 13.69 5.91
N GLU A 135 7.29 13.65 7.06
CA GLU A 135 6.73 14.00 8.38
C GLU A 135 5.41 13.26 8.68
N VAL A 136 5.40 11.94 8.47
CA VAL A 136 4.28 11.05 8.74
C VAL A 136 4.63 10.13 9.90
N GLN A 137 3.75 10.00 10.89
CA GLN A 137 3.96 9.08 12.01
C GLN A 137 4.00 7.63 11.52
N TYR A 138 4.79 6.77 12.14
CA TYR A 138 4.80 5.36 11.80
C TYR A 138 4.59 4.48 13.03
N ILE A 139 3.91 3.36 12.83
CA ILE A 139 3.63 2.37 13.87
C ILE A 139 4.36 1.08 13.50
N MET A 140 5.32 0.68 14.33
CA MET A 140 5.90 -0.65 14.29
C MET A 140 5.07 -1.60 15.17
N PRO A 141 4.41 -2.63 14.60
CA PRO A 141 3.79 -3.66 15.41
C PRO A 141 4.87 -4.49 16.11
N HIS A 142 4.89 -4.44 17.44
CA HIS A 142 5.72 -5.30 18.30
C HIS A 142 5.14 -6.71 18.42
#